data_AF-A0A453LT41-F1
#
_entry.id   AF-A0A453LT41-F1
#
_cell.length_a   1.000
_cell.length_b   1.000
_cell.length_c   1.000
_cell.angle_alpha   90.00
_cell.angle_beta   90.00
_cell.angle_gamma   90.00
#
_symmetry.space_group_name_H-M   'P 1'
#
loop_
_entity.id
_entity.type
_entity.pdbx_description
1 polymer ?
#
loop_
_entity_poly.entity_id
_entity_poly.type
_entity_poly.pdbx_seq_one_letter_code
_entity_poly.pdbx_strand_id
1 'polypeptide(L)'
;MQEKLEQAHAAIINEKEAAKLAIEQAPPKIVEVPVVDNAKVELLTSQNEELETELGTFRTKAEDLEKKLFEIQKQSDELSREAQERDSKINELQEMIARLETNLSNMESENHVLRQQSLLASADDDNKTKQIESLESKIAILESENQVLCSNPAPAVQAVVNPEVIQPSVMKNSHQVLENGHQLGEPKMEEVVVPPIKNLSKQQSLTDRQQENHDILIKSLAEDRRYDNRRPAAACIVYKSLLHWHSFEAEKTNIFDRIIHTIR
;
A
#
# COMPACT_ATOMS: atom_id res chain seq x y z
N MET A 1 71.44 -108.97 13.49
CA MET A 1 70.76 -107.67 13.70
C MET A 1 71.51 -106.51 13.04
N GLN A 2 72.85 -106.50 13.04
CA GLN A 2 73.69 -105.47 12.40
C GLN A 2 73.38 -105.25 10.89
N GLU A 3 73.30 -106.34 10.12
CA GLU A 3 73.18 -106.32 8.66
C GLU A 3 71.84 -105.72 8.16
N LYS A 4 70.75 -105.96 8.90
CA LYS A 4 69.45 -105.35 8.60
C LYS A 4 69.44 -103.84 8.87
N LEU A 5 70.26 -103.38 9.81
CA LEU A 5 70.39 -101.96 10.18
C LEU A 5 71.19 -101.22 9.10
N GLU A 6 72.25 -101.83 8.58
CA GLU A 6 73.02 -101.32 7.43
C GLU A 6 72.17 -101.26 6.16
N GLN A 7 71.36 -102.29 5.90
CA GLN A 7 70.45 -102.30 4.74
C GLN A 7 69.39 -101.19 4.83
N ALA A 8 68.83 -100.94 6.02
CA ALA A 8 67.89 -99.84 6.24
C ALA A 8 68.56 -98.47 6.05
N HIS A 9 69.79 -98.28 6.53
CA HIS A 9 70.54 -97.05 6.29
C HIS A 9 70.83 -96.82 4.80
N ALA A 10 71.23 -97.86 4.07
CA ALA A 10 71.44 -97.77 2.62
C ALA A 10 70.14 -97.40 1.87
N ALA A 11 69.00 -97.98 2.27
CA ALA A 11 67.71 -97.66 1.68
C ALA A 11 67.31 -96.18 1.92
N ILE A 12 67.53 -95.66 3.13
CA ILE A 12 67.27 -94.26 3.46
C ILE A 12 68.16 -93.32 2.65
N ILE A 13 69.42 -93.69 2.42
CA ILE A 13 70.35 -92.90 1.59
C ILE A 13 69.85 -92.86 0.14
N ASN A 14 69.48 -94.01 -0.42
CA ASN A 14 68.96 -94.10 -1.78
C ASN A 14 67.63 -93.34 -1.95
N GLU A 15 66.72 -93.41 -0.97
CA GLU A 15 65.46 -92.68 -1.00
C GLU A 15 65.68 -91.16 -0.91
N LYS A 16 66.68 -90.72 -0.13
CA LYS A 16 67.09 -89.31 -0.07
C LYS A 16 67.70 -88.83 -1.39
N GLU A 17 68.54 -89.63 -2.03
CA GLU A 17 69.10 -89.29 -3.34
C GLU A 17 68.03 -89.26 -4.43
N ALA A 18 67.08 -90.21 -4.41
CA ALA A 18 65.94 -90.23 -5.32
C ALA A 18 65.03 -89.01 -5.13
N ALA A 19 64.75 -88.61 -3.88
CA ALA A 19 63.97 -87.41 -3.59
C ALA A 19 64.69 -86.14 -4.06
N LYS A 20 66.01 -86.07 -3.88
CA LYS A 20 66.82 -84.94 -4.37
C LYS A 20 66.78 -84.86 -5.90
N LEU A 21 66.96 -85.97 -6.60
CA LEU A 21 66.86 -86.05 -8.06
C LEU A 21 65.45 -85.68 -8.56
N ALA A 22 64.39 -86.10 -7.85
CA ALA A 22 63.03 -85.74 -8.20
C ALA A 22 62.75 -84.24 -8.05
N ILE A 23 63.34 -83.58 -7.05
CA ILE A 23 63.26 -82.12 -6.86
C ILE A 23 64.07 -81.39 -7.95
N GLU A 24 65.24 -81.90 -8.33
CA GLU A 24 66.10 -81.31 -9.34
C GLU A 24 65.54 -81.47 -10.76
N GLN A 25 64.90 -82.60 -11.06
CA GLN A 25 64.23 -82.85 -12.33
C GLN A 25 62.80 -82.29 -12.39
N ALA A 26 62.23 -81.86 -11.27
CA ALA A 26 60.94 -81.20 -11.27
C ALA A 26 61.05 -79.87 -12.05
N PRO A 27 60.17 -79.63 -13.05
CA PRO A 27 60.14 -78.36 -13.76
C PRO A 27 60.00 -77.20 -12.76
N PRO A 28 60.75 -76.10 -12.93
CA PRO A 28 60.65 -74.95 -12.05
C PRO A 28 59.20 -74.48 -12.00
N LYS A 29 58.63 -74.42 -10.80
CA LYS A 29 57.26 -73.94 -10.58
C LYS A 29 57.25 -72.43 -10.77
N ILE A 30 56.96 -71.97 -11.98
CA ILE A 30 56.81 -70.56 -12.31
C ILE A 30 55.54 -70.08 -11.60
N VAL A 31 55.71 -69.28 -10.54
CA VAL A 31 54.63 -68.49 -9.94
C VAL A 31 54.62 -67.18 -10.69
N GLU A 32 53.71 -67.04 -11.66
CA GLU A 32 53.50 -65.77 -12.35
C GLU A 32 52.92 -64.77 -11.33
N VAL A 33 53.76 -63.86 -10.85
CA VAL A 33 53.32 -62.67 -10.13
C VAL A 33 52.73 -61.71 -11.17
N PRO A 34 51.49 -61.23 -11.01
CA PRO A 34 50.87 -60.33 -11.98
C PRO A 34 51.70 -59.05 -12.10
N VAL A 35 52.33 -58.84 -13.24
CA VAL A 35 53.05 -57.60 -13.55
C VAL A 35 52.00 -56.56 -13.91
N VAL A 36 51.76 -55.62 -12.99
CA VAL A 36 50.88 -54.48 -13.27
C VAL A 36 51.58 -53.57 -14.28
N ASP A 37 50.90 -53.23 -15.37
CA ASP A 37 51.41 -52.32 -16.41
C ASP A 37 51.76 -50.95 -15.81
N ASN A 38 53.06 -50.69 -15.60
CA ASN A 38 53.58 -49.48 -14.95
C ASN A 38 53.10 -48.18 -15.63
N ALA A 39 52.97 -48.18 -16.96
CA ALA A 39 52.47 -47.02 -17.72
C ALA A 39 51.00 -46.69 -17.43
N LYS A 40 50.16 -47.70 -17.19
CA LYS A 40 48.77 -47.50 -16.80
C LYS A 40 48.67 -46.94 -15.38
N VAL A 41 49.56 -47.38 -14.49
CA VAL A 41 49.66 -46.84 -13.13
C VAL A 41 50.05 -45.38 -13.16
N GLU A 42 51.08 -45.00 -13.92
CA GLU A 42 51.49 -43.58 -14.07
C GLU A 42 50.35 -42.70 -14.60
N LEU A 43 49.64 -43.14 -15.66
CA LEU A 43 48.49 -42.38 -16.19
C LEU A 43 47.38 -42.20 -15.15
N LEU A 44 47.03 -43.27 -14.43
CA LEU A 44 46.02 -43.21 -13.38
C LEU A 44 46.48 -42.31 -12.21
N THR A 45 47.77 -42.32 -11.88
CA THR A 45 48.33 -41.44 -10.85
C THR A 45 48.23 -39.98 -11.28
N SER A 46 48.63 -39.62 -12.51
CA SER A 46 48.48 -38.25 -13.01
C SER A 46 47.03 -37.79 -13.08
N GLN A 47 46.10 -38.66 -13.50
CA GLN A 47 44.67 -38.35 -13.50
C GLN A 47 44.12 -38.15 -12.09
N ASN A 48 44.56 -38.95 -11.12
CA ASN A 48 44.16 -38.78 -9.72
C ASN A 48 44.69 -37.46 -9.14
N GLU A 49 45.94 -37.08 -9.46
CA GLU A 49 46.48 -35.77 -9.07
C GLU A 49 45.68 -34.62 -9.69
N GLU A 50 45.34 -34.69 -10.99
CA GLU A 50 44.52 -33.67 -11.65
C GLU A 50 43.13 -33.56 -11.00
N LEU A 51 42.46 -34.70 -10.76
CA LEU A 51 41.17 -34.73 -10.07
C LEU A 51 41.27 -34.20 -8.64
N GLU A 52 42.34 -34.49 -7.90
CA GLU A 52 42.56 -33.93 -6.57
C GLU A 52 42.69 -32.41 -6.61
N THR A 53 43.42 -31.86 -7.58
CA THR A 53 43.53 -30.41 -7.75
C THR A 53 42.17 -29.78 -8.07
N GLU A 54 41.42 -30.36 -9.01
CA GLU A 54 40.11 -29.86 -9.41
C GLU A 54 39.11 -29.90 -8.24
N LEU A 55 39.08 -31.02 -7.49
CA LEU A 55 38.28 -31.16 -6.28
C LEU A 55 38.65 -30.12 -5.21
N GLY A 56 39.93 -29.78 -5.07
CA GLY A 56 40.39 -28.69 -4.20
C GLY A 56 39.84 -27.32 -4.64
N THR A 57 39.86 -27.02 -5.93
CA THR A 57 39.29 -25.77 -6.46
C THR A 57 37.76 -25.71 -6.29
N PHE A 58 37.06 -26.82 -6.48
CA PHE A 58 35.62 -26.87 -6.24
C PHE A 58 35.27 -26.72 -4.76
N ARG A 59 36.04 -27.32 -3.86
CA ARG A 59 35.86 -27.17 -2.41
C ARG A 59 36.00 -25.72 -1.96
N THR A 60 37.07 -25.05 -2.37
CA THR A 60 37.30 -23.64 -2.04
C THR A 60 36.20 -22.73 -2.60
N LYS A 61 35.76 -22.97 -3.83
CA LYS A 61 34.62 -22.24 -4.43
C LYS A 61 33.31 -22.50 -3.68
N ALA A 62 33.07 -23.72 -3.21
CA ALA A 62 31.89 -24.05 -2.42
C ALA A 62 31.89 -23.28 -1.08
N GLU A 63 33.02 -23.28 -0.36
CA GLU A 63 33.18 -22.53 0.90
C GLU A 63 32.97 -21.02 0.70
N ASP A 64 33.47 -20.45 -0.41
CA ASP A 64 33.27 -19.03 -0.72
C ASP A 64 31.82 -18.68 -1.06
N LEU A 65 31.10 -19.59 -1.74
CA LEU A 65 29.67 -19.42 -2.00
C LEU A 65 28.84 -19.54 -0.73
N GLU A 66 29.16 -20.47 0.16
CA GLU A 66 28.50 -20.60 1.47
C GLU A 66 28.66 -19.32 2.30
N LYS A 67 29.87 -18.74 2.35
CA LYS A 67 30.11 -17.45 3.03
C LYS A 67 29.29 -16.31 2.41
N LYS A 68 29.21 -16.22 1.09
CA LYS A 68 28.41 -15.20 0.39
C LYS A 68 26.92 -15.37 0.65
N LEU A 69 26.42 -16.62 0.67
CA LEU A 69 25.02 -16.91 0.99
C LEU A 69 24.70 -16.50 2.44
N PHE A 70 25.60 -16.78 3.38
CA PHE A 70 25.43 -16.37 4.77
C PHE A 70 25.40 -14.84 4.92
N GLU A 71 26.29 -14.11 4.25
CA GLU A 71 26.30 -12.64 4.31
C GLU A 71 25.05 -12.04 3.66
N ILE A 72 24.61 -12.56 2.51
CA ILE A 72 23.37 -12.15 1.84
C ILE A 72 22.15 -12.43 2.74
N GLN A 73 22.10 -13.59 3.39
CA GLN A 73 21.02 -13.93 4.32
C GLN A 73 20.97 -12.95 5.49
N LYS A 74 22.12 -12.64 6.10
CA LYS A 74 22.23 -11.68 7.19
C LYS A 74 21.76 -10.27 6.77
N GLN A 75 22.15 -9.82 5.58
CA GLN A 75 21.69 -8.53 5.04
C GLN A 75 20.19 -8.52 4.76
N SER A 76 19.64 -9.63 4.25
CA SER A 76 18.21 -9.79 4.02
C SER A 76 17.42 -9.70 5.34
N ASP A 77 17.89 -10.37 6.38
CA ASP A 77 17.25 -10.36 7.71
C ASP A 77 17.27 -8.95 8.32
N GLU A 78 18.38 -8.23 8.17
CA GLU A 78 18.51 -6.85 8.65
C GLU A 78 17.58 -5.89 7.88
N LEU A 79 17.54 -5.97 6.55
CA LEU A 79 16.62 -5.17 5.73
C LEU A 79 15.16 -5.45 6.08
N SER A 80 14.81 -6.71 6.37
CA SER A 80 13.47 -7.09 6.82
C SER A 80 13.13 -6.46 8.18
N ARG A 81 14.08 -6.44 9.11
CA ARG A 81 13.92 -5.81 10.43
C ARG A 81 13.68 -4.31 10.30
N GLU A 82 14.48 -3.62 9.48
CA GLU A 82 14.29 -2.18 9.24
C GLU A 82 12.95 -1.88 8.53
N ALA A 83 12.50 -2.74 7.61
CA ALA A 83 11.21 -2.58 6.97
C ALA A 83 10.07 -2.66 8.00
N GLN A 84 10.12 -3.62 8.92
CA GLN A 84 9.13 -3.75 9.99
C GLN A 84 9.11 -2.54 10.94
N GLU A 85 10.26 -1.94 11.23
CA GLU A 85 10.35 -0.71 12.02
C GLU A 85 9.71 0.48 11.28
N ARG A 86 9.99 0.61 9.97
CA ARG A 86 9.36 1.65 9.13
C ARG A 86 7.85 1.47 9.04
N ASP A 87 7.36 0.24 8.89
CA ASP A 87 5.92 -0.07 8.87
C ASP A 87 5.25 0.31 10.20
N SER A 88 5.90 0.03 11.33
CA SER A 88 5.41 0.44 12.65
C SER A 88 5.29 1.97 12.73
N LYS A 89 6.28 2.71 12.19
CA LYS A 89 6.24 4.17 12.15
C LYS A 89 5.14 4.72 11.25
N ILE A 90 4.91 4.08 10.09
CA ILE A 90 3.83 4.44 9.18
C ILE A 90 2.48 4.30 9.89
N ASN A 91 2.26 3.19 10.60
CA ASN A 91 1.02 2.98 11.36
C ASN A 91 0.80 4.06 12.43
N GLU A 92 1.84 4.41 13.21
CA GLU A 92 1.76 5.51 14.19
C GLU A 92 1.37 6.84 13.56
N LEU A 93 1.94 7.17 12.39
CA LEU A 93 1.64 8.40 11.67
C LEU A 93 0.23 8.38 11.09
N GLN A 94 -0.23 7.25 10.55
CA GLN A 94 -1.60 7.10 10.06
C GLN A 94 -2.63 7.31 11.17
N GLU A 95 -2.39 6.75 12.36
CA GLU A 95 -3.27 7.01 13.50
C GLU A 95 -3.27 8.48 13.92
N MET A 96 -2.11 9.15 13.89
CA MET A 96 -2.03 10.57 14.19
C MET A 96 -2.80 11.41 13.18
N ILE A 97 -2.69 11.10 11.89
CA ILE A 97 -3.43 11.77 10.82
C ILE A 97 -4.94 11.57 11.03
N ALA A 98 -5.40 10.33 11.25
CA ALA A 98 -6.82 10.06 11.48
C ALA A 98 -7.39 10.82 12.69
N ARG A 99 -6.60 10.93 13.77
CA ARG A 99 -6.96 11.74 14.95
C ARG A 99 -7.06 13.23 14.62
N LEU A 100 -6.13 13.76 13.83
CA LEU A 100 -6.16 15.16 13.41
C LEU A 100 -7.32 15.46 12.46
N GLU A 101 -7.61 14.57 11.51
CA GLU A 101 -8.76 14.69 10.60
C GLU A 101 -10.08 14.72 11.35
N THR A 102 -10.24 13.84 12.36
CA THR A 102 -11.41 13.82 13.23
C THR A 102 -11.55 15.13 14.00
N ASN A 103 -10.46 15.62 14.60
CA ASN A 103 -10.45 16.88 15.32
C ASN A 103 -10.80 18.08 14.42
N LEU A 104 -10.27 18.08 13.19
CA LEU A 104 -10.54 19.14 12.21
C LEU A 104 -12.02 19.15 11.80
N SER A 105 -12.60 17.99 11.50
CA SER A 105 -14.05 17.86 11.21
C SER A 105 -14.91 18.33 12.38
N ASN A 106 -14.54 17.96 13.62
CA ASN A 106 -15.23 18.43 14.82
C ASN A 106 -15.16 19.97 14.93
N MET A 107 -13.98 20.56 14.75
CA MET A 107 -13.79 22.02 14.80
C MET A 107 -14.55 22.74 13.68
N GLU A 108 -14.57 22.21 12.46
CA GLU A 108 -15.35 22.77 11.35
C GLU A 108 -16.85 22.78 11.66
N SER A 109 -17.36 21.70 12.25
CA SER A 109 -18.76 21.60 12.67
C SER A 109 -19.11 22.62 13.77
N GLU A 110 -18.24 22.77 14.78
CA GLU A 110 -18.40 23.77 15.84
C GLU A 110 -18.39 25.20 15.27
N ASN A 111 -17.46 25.48 14.35
CA ASN A 111 -17.38 26.77 13.67
C ASN A 111 -18.65 27.07 12.87
N HIS A 112 -19.20 26.06 12.19
CA HIS A 112 -20.46 26.20 11.44
C HIS A 112 -21.63 26.54 12.36
N VAL A 113 -21.74 25.85 13.50
CA VAL A 113 -22.77 26.10 14.53
C VAL A 113 -22.64 27.52 15.08
N LEU A 114 -21.43 27.97 15.44
CA LEU A 114 -21.20 29.32 15.95
C LEU A 114 -21.61 30.40 14.94
N ARG A 115 -21.30 30.20 13.64
CA ARG A 115 -21.74 31.11 12.58
C ARG A 115 -23.26 31.15 12.45
N GLN A 116 -23.93 30.01 12.53
CA GLN A 116 -25.39 29.94 12.50
C GLN A 116 -26.01 30.67 13.70
N GLN A 117 -25.47 30.46 14.91
CA GLN A 117 -25.93 31.15 16.12
C GLN A 117 -25.76 32.67 16.01
N SER A 118 -24.64 33.15 15.44
CA SER A 118 -24.42 34.58 15.21
C SER A 118 -25.44 35.18 14.24
N LEU A 119 -25.83 34.46 13.20
CA LEU A 119 -26.86 34.92 12.25
C LEU A 119 -28.24 35.00 12.91
N LEU A 120 -28.60 34.00 13.70
CA LEU A 120 -29.86 33.98 14.45
C LEU A 120 -29.93 35.12 15.47
N ALA A 121 -28.85 35.38 16.20
CA ALA A 121 -28.77 36.49 17.13
C ALA A 121 -28.96 37.85 16.42
N SER A 122 -28.36 38.05 15.24
CA SER A 122 -28.56 39.26 14.44
C SER A 122 -30.01 39.43 13.97
N ALA A 123 -30.65 38.34 13.53
CA ALA A 123 -32.05 38.39 13.08
C ALA A 123 -33.01 38.72 14.23
N ASP A 124 -32.74 38.19 15.43
CA ASP A 124 -33.49 38.53 16.65
C ASP A 124 -33.32 40.01 17.01
N ASP A 125 -32.11 40.55 16.88
CA ASP A 125 -31.84 41.97 17.14
C ASP A 125 -32.48 42.90 16.09
N ASP A 126 -32.52 42.50 14.82
CA ASP A 126 -33.29 43.20 13.77
C ASP A 126 -34.78 43.22 14.08
N ASN A 127 -35.33 42.10 14.58
CA ASN A 127 -36.74 42.01 14.95
C ASN A 127 -37.06 42.90 16.17
N LYS A 128 -36.19 42.91 17.19
CA LYS A 128 -36.32 43.83 18.33
C LYS A 128 -36.25 45.29 17.87
N THR A 129 -35.33 45.62 16.97
CA THR A 129 -35.19 46.98 16.41
C THR A 129 -36.48 47.43 15.72
N LYS A 130 -37.08 46.59 14.87
CA LYS A 130 -38.37 46.89 14.22
C LYS A 130 -39.52 47.07 15.22
N GLN A 131 -39.55 46.26 16.29
CA GLN A 131 -40.55 46.43 17.35
C GLN A 131 -40.38 47.76 18.09
N ILE A 132 -39.12 48.17 18.36
CA ILE A 132 -38.81 49.46 18.96
C ILE A 132 -39.32 50.60 18.08
N GLU A 133 -38.99 50.61 16.80
CA GLU A 133 -39.45 51.64 15.85
C GLU A 133 -40.99 51.74 15.78
N SER A 134 -41.68 50.59 15.80
CA SER A 134 -43.14 50.56 15.82
C SER A 134 -43.72 51.15 17.11
N LEU A 135 -43.11 50.88 18.27
CA LEU A 135 -43.55 51.41 19.54
C LEU A 135 -43.28 52.92 19.63
N GLU A 136 -42.12 53.38 19.17
CA GLU A 136 -41.77 54.81 19.09
C GLU A 136 -42.76 55.58 18.22
N SER A 137 -43.11 55.05 17.04
CA SER A 137 -44.13 55.65 16.17
C SER A 137 -45.50 55.76 16.86
N LYS A 138 -45.90 54.71 17.60
CA LYS A 138 -47.16 54.70 18.35
C LYS A 138 -47.17 55.70 19.50
N ILE A 139 -46.04 55.85 20.20
CA ILE A 139 -45.86 56.87 21.24
C ILE A 139 -46.00 58.26 20.63
N ALA A 140 -45.32 58.54 19.52
CA ALA A 140 -45.40 59.85 18.85
C ALA A 140 -46.84 60.21 18.42
N ILE A 141 -47.60 59.24 17.91
CA ILE A 141 -49.03 59.44 17.58
C ILE A 141 -49.83 59.81 18.83
N LEU A 142 -49.70 59.03 19.92
CA LEU A 142 -50.42 59.26 21.17
C LEU A 142 -50.02 60.58 21.85
N GLU A 143 -48.76 60.98 21.77
CA GLU A 143 -48.29 62.27 22.25
C GLU A 143 -48.94 63.43 21.47
N SER A 144 -49.05 63.31 20.15
CA SER A 144 -49.74 64.31 19.32
C SER A 144 -51.23 64.41 19.66
N GLU A 145 -51.91 63.27 19.86
CA GLU A 145 -53.32 63.22 20.23
C GLU A 145 -53.56 63.85 21.61
N ASN A 146 -52.73 63.50 22.61
CA ASN A 146 -52.75 64.12 23.92
C ASN A 146 -52.52 65.63 23.86
N GLN A 147 -51.62 66.10 23.00
CA GLN A 147 -51.37 67.53 22.84
C GLN A 147 -52.57 68.27 22.24
N VAL A 148 -53.29 67.67 21.29
CA VAL A 148 -54.54 68.20 20.73
C VAL A 148 -55.63 68.24 21.79
N LEU A 149 -55.80 67.17 22.57
CA LEU A 149 -56.77 67.11 23.67
C LEU A 149 -56.51 68.19 24.73
N CYS A 150 -55.26 68.42 25.10
CA CYS A 150 -54.87 69.48 26.04
C CYS A 150 -55.08 70.89 25.47
N SER A 151 -55.04 71.06 24.15
CA SER A 151 -55.23 72.36 23.48
C SER A 151 -56.71 72.72 23.28
N ASN A 152 -57.63 71.75 23.43
CA ASN A 152 -59.07 71.94 23.35
C ASN A 152 -59.70 71.89 24.76
N PRO A 153 -60.09 73.03 25.37
CA PRO A 153 -60.76 72.99 26.67
C PRO A 153 -62.20 72.48 26.51
N ALA A 154 -62.49 71.27 27.01
CA ALA A 154 -63.87 70.83 27.20
C ALA A 154 -64.46 71.48 28.48
N PRO A 155 -65.72 71.96 28.46
CA PRO A 155 -66.34 72.58 29.63
C PRO A 155 -66.60 71.53 30.72
N ALA A 156 -66.24 71.86 31.95
CA ALA A 156 -66.45 71.03 33.13
C ALA A 156 -67.95 70.78 33.38
N VAL A 157 -68.36 69.52 33.53
CA VAL A 157 -69.61 69.15 34.21
C VAL A 157 -69.37 68.00 35.18
N GLN A 158 -69.81 68.24 36.41
CA GLN A 158 -69.66 67.43 37.63
C GLN A 158 -70.27 66.02 37.55
N ALA A 159 -69.66 65.15 38.36
CA ALA A 159 -70.01 63.77 38.69
C ALA A 159 -71.46 63.57 39.19
N VAL A 160 -72.03 62.37 38.98
CA VAL A 160 -72.63 61.49 40.01
C VAL A 160 -72.74 60.04 39.47
N VAL A 161 -72.56 59.10 40.41
CA VAL A 161 -72.50 57.63 40.41
C VAL A 161 -73.67 56.86 39.74
N ASN A 162 -73.30 55.82 38.96
CA ASN A 162 -73.91 54.53 38.53
C ASN A 162 -75.26 54.00 39.13
N PRO A 163 -75.99 53.00 38.52
CA PRO A 163 -75.45 51.82 37.79
C PRO A 163 -76.22 51.22 36.57
N GLU A 164 -75.45 50.53 35.71
CA GLU A 164 -75.65 49.19 35.08
C GLU A 164 -76.99 48.79 34.40
N VAL A 165 -76.97 48.56 33.07
CA VAL A 165 -77.64 47.40 32.38
C VAL A 165 -76.93 47.11 31.03
N ILE A 166 -76.64 45.82 30.82
CA ILE A 166 -76.04 45.14 29.65
C ILE A 166 -76.99 45.12 28.43
N GLN A 167 -76.50 45.29 27.19
CA GLN A 167 -76.66 44.31 26.08
C GLN A 167 -75.98 44.71 24.75
N PRO A 168 -75.63 43.71 23.90
CA PRO A 168 -74.58 43.80 22.88
C PRO A 168 -75.11 44.11 21.47
N SER A 169 -74.25 44.63 20.59
CA SER A 169 -74.54 44.71 19.15
C SER A 169 -73.38 44.17 18.31
N VAL A 170 -73.73 43.13 17.55
CA VAL A 170 -72.96 42.46 16.49
C VAL A 170 -73.00 43.32 15.23
N MET A 171 -71.89 43.39 14.48
CA MET A 171 -71.74 43.59 13.01
C MET A 171 -70.30 44.11 12.78
N LYS A 172 -69.55 43.76 11.74
CA LYS A 172 -69.78 43.02 10.49
C LYS A 172 -68.39 42.66 9.97
N ASN A 173 -68.19 41.39 9.60
CA ASN A 173 -67.11 41.02 8.70
C ASN A 173 -67.37 41.65 7.33
N SER A 174 -66.36 42.31 6.77
CA SER A 174 -66.30 42.55 5.32
C SER A 174 -64.88 42.33 4.89
N HIS A 175 -64.68 41.19 4.21
CA HIS A 175 -63.52 40.93 3.39
C HIS A 175 -63.44 42.00 2.29
N GLN A 176 -62.25 42.54 2.07
CA GLN A 176 -61.83 42.98 0.74
C GLN A 176 -60.57 42.20 0.38
N VAL A 177 -60.81 41.09 -0.32
CA VAL A 177 -59.85 40.48 -1.23
C VAL A 177 -59.96 41.27 -2.53
N LEU A 178 -58.85 41.85 -2.99
CA LEU A 178 -58.67 42.23 -4.38
C LEU A 178 -57.38 41.59 -4.89
N GLU A 179 -57.54 40.94 -6.03
CA GLU A 179 -56.62 40.08 -6.76
C GLU A 179 -56.04 40.84 -7.96
N ASN A 180 -54.95 40.29 -8.52
CA ASN A 180 -54.22 40.64 -9.75
C ASN A 180 -53.18 41.77 -9.64
N GLY A 181 -51.95 41.65 -10.15
CA GLY A 181 -51.33 40.55 -10.90
C GLY A 181 -50.04 41.01 -11.58
N HIS A 182 -49.27 40.00 -12.02
CA HIS A 182 -48.23 39.99 -13.07
C HIS A 182 -46.79 40.49 -12.83
N GLN A 183 -45.90 39.49 -12.98
CA GLN A 183 -44.80 39.36 -13.96
C GLN A 183 -43.36 39.62 -13.52
N LEU A 184 -42.55 38.56 -13.70
CA LEU A 184 -41.18 38.53 -14.25
C LEU A 184 -40.09 39.21 -13.40
N GLY A 185 -38.97 38.58 -13.01
CA GLY A 185 -38.38 37.30 -13.33
C GLY A 185 -37.19 37.05 -12.39
N GLU A 186 -36.65 35.84 -12.46
CA GLU A 186 -35.48 35.36 -11.72
C GLU A 186 -34.24 36.28 -11.86
N PRO A 187 -33.40 36.47 -10.83
CA PRO A 187 -31.99 36.72 -11.05
C PRO A 187 -31.26 35.38 -11.05
N LYS A 188 -30.89 34.95 -12.27
CA LYS A 188 -29.84 33.96 -12.49
C LYS A 188 -28.50 34.52 -12.01
N MET A 189 -27.77 33.63 -11.34
CA MET A 189 -26.33 33.55 -11.17
C MET A 189 -25.52 34.53 -12.05
N GLU A 190 -24.92 35.53 -11.41
CA GLU A 190 -23.78 36.24 -11.98
C GLU A 190 -22.52 35.41 -11.77
N GLU A 191 -22.15 34.75 -12.86
CA GLU A 191 -20.89 34.07 -13.11
C GLU A 191 -19.75 35.08 -13.01
N VAL A 192 -19.06 35.09 -11.87
CA VAL A 192 -17.77 35.75 -11.72
C VAL A 192 -16.77 35.03 -12.63
N VAL A 193 -16.37 35.75 -13.68
CA VAL A 193 -15.36 35.34 -14.66
C VAL A 193 -14.06 34.94 -13.96
N VAL A 194 -13.81 33.64 -13.90
CA VAL A 194 -12.53 33.04 -13.52
C VAL A 194 -11.56 33.17 -14.72
N PRO A 195 -10.28 33.54 -14.53
CA PRO A 195 -9.34 33.70 -15.64
C PRO A 195 -9.06 32.36 -16.36
N PRO A 196 -8.76 32.37 -17.68
CA PRO A 196 -8.60 31.15 -18.46
C PRO A 196 -7.38 30.31 -18.04
N ILE A 197 -7.66 29.02 -17.93
CA ILE A 197 -6.78 27.91 -17.60
C ILE A 197 -5.56 27.86 -18.53
N LYS A 198 -4.35 28.10 -18.00
CA LYS A 198 -3.05 27.82 -18.66
C LYS A 198 -2.59 26.35 -18.51
N ASN A 199 -3.46 25.43 -18.08
CA ASN A 199 -3.08 24.07 -17.69
C ASN A 199 -3.30 22.98 -18.76
N LEU A 200 -4.04 23.22 -19.84
CA LEU A 200 -4.30 22.17 -20.84
C LEU A 200 -3.03 21.67 -21.52
N SER A 201 -2.10 22.56 -21.88
CA SER A 201 -0.85 22.14 -22.57
C SER A 201 0.10 21.35 -21.65
N LYS A 202 0.13 21.67 -20.35
CA LYS A 202 0.93 20.93 -19.37
C LYS A 202 0.33 19.54 -19.08
N GLN A 203 -1.00 19.44 -18.99
CA GLN A 203 -1.67 18.15 -18.78
C GLN A 203 -1.54 17.21 -19.99
N GLN A 204 -1.59 17.74 -21.22
CA GLN A 204 -1.31 16.95 -22.43
C GLN A 204 0.13 16.42 -22.44
N SER A 205 1.12 17.28 -22.15
CA SER A 205 2.52 16.84 -22.08
C SER A 205 2.79 15.81 -20.96
N LEU A 206 2.02 15.86 -19.87
CA LEU A 206 2.16 14.92 -18.75
C LEU A 206 1.61 13.54 -19.11
N THR A 207 0.46 13.50 -19.78
CA THR A 207 -0.17 12.26 -20.25
C THR A 207 0.62 11.61 -21.38
N ASP A 208 1.18 12.40 -22.31
CA ASP A 208 2.08 11.89 -23.36
C ASP A 208 3.35 11.27 -22.76
N ARG A 209 3.95 11.94 -21.76
CA ARG A 209 5.15 11.44 -21.07
C ARG A 209 4.87 10.18 -20.24
N GLN A 210 3.67 10.08 -19.64
CA GLN A 210 3.24 8.86 -18.94
C GLN A 210 3.07 7.69 -19.93
N GLN A 211 2.50 7.95 -21.09
CA GLN A 211 2.33 6.94 -22.14
C GLN A 211 3.68 6.43 -22.66
N GLU A 212 4.65 7.31 -22.90
CA GLU A 212 6.01 6.92 -23.29
C GLU A 212 6.69 6.04 -22.22
N ASN A 213 6.57 6.42 -20.95
CA ASN A 213 7.10 5.62 -19.83
C ASN A 213 6.45 4.23 -19.77
N HIS A 214 5.14 4.13 -19.98
CA HIS A 214 4.41 2.87 -20.07
C HIS A 214 4.93 2.01 -21.24
N ASP A 215 5.18 2.62 -22.40
CA ASP A 215 5.68 1.91 -23.58
C ASP A 215 7.10 1.38 -23.38
N ILE A 216 7.98 2.17 -22.76
CA ILE A 216 9.33 1.74 -22.38
C ILE A 216 9.28 0.58 -21.39
N LEU A 217 8.40 0.66 -20.37
CA LEU A 217 8.23 -0.42 -19.40
C LEU A 217 7.79 -1.71 -20.08
N ILE A 218 6.74 -1.67 -20.91
CA ILE A 218 6.26 -2.86 -21.63
C ILE A 218 7.35 -3.46 -22.52
N LYS A 219 8.09 -2.62 -23.25
CA LYS A 219 9.20 -3.07 -24.09
C LYS A 219 10.29 -3.77 -23.25
N SER A 220 10.65 -3.21 -22.09
CA SER A 220 11.63 -3.82 -21.19
C SER A 220 11.18 -5.16 -20.61
N LEU A 221 9.88 -5.29 -20.30
CA LEU A 221 9.28 -6.53 -19.81
C LEU A 221 9.20 -7.61 -20.91
N ALA A 222 9.01 -7.20 -22.16
CA ALA A 222 9.01 -8.11 -23.31
C ALA A 222 10.42 -8.56 -23.70
N GLU A 223 11.44 -7.75 -23.42
CA GLU A 223 12.85 -8.03 -23.71
C GLU A 223 13.56 -8.82 -22.60
N ASP A 224 12.91 -9.12 -21.47
CA ASP A 224 13.53 -9.81 -20.34
C ASP A 224 13.84 -11.28 -20.67
N ARG A 225 15.13 -11.56 -20.87
CA ARG A 225 15.66 -12.88 -21.29
C ARG A 225 15.95 -13.83 -20.12
N ARG A 226 15.63 -13.45 -18.88
CA ARG A 226 15.88 -14.28 -17.69
C ARG A 226 14.74 -15.28 -17.52
N TYR A 227 14.69 -16.26 -18.43
CA TYR A 227 13.68 -17.29 -18.47
C TYR A 227 13.92 -18.32 -17.36
N ASP A 228 13.03 -18.35 -16.38
CA ASP A 228 12.70 -19.58 -15.65
C ASP A 228 11.34 -20.07 -16.19
N ASN A 229 11.35 -21.20 -16.89
CA ASN A 229 10.15 -21.95 -17.29
C ASN A 229 9.04 -21.18 -18.07
N ARG A 230 9.40 -20.54 -19.19
CA ARG A 230 8.48 -19.96 -20.20
C ARG A 230 7.58 -18.80 -19.75
N ARG A 231 7.80 -18.21 -18.56
CA ARG A 231 7.09 -16.99 -18.13
C ARG A 231 8.08 -15.88 -17.78
N PRO A 232 7.86 -14.63 -18.25
CA PRO A 232 8.72 -13.51 -17.88
C PRO A 232 8.55 -13.17 -16.39
N ALA A 233 9.57 -13.52 -15.58
CA ALA A 233 9.51 -13.38 -14.13
C ALA A 233 9.38 -11.91 -13.70
N ALA A 234 10.10 -10.99 -14.34
CA ALA A 234 9.96 -9.56 -14.05
C ALA A 234 8.54 -9.06 -14.32
N ALA A 235 7.93 -9.47 -15.44
CA ALA A 235 6.54 -9.09 -15.75
C ALA A 235 5.56 -9.63 -14.70
N CYS A 236 5.76 -10.88 -14.25
CA CYS A 236 4.96 -11.48 -13.17
C CYS A 236 5.10 -10.74 -11.84
N ILE A 237 6.31 -10.30 -11.50
CA ILE A 237 6.57 -9.52 -10.27
C ILE A 237 5.87 -8.17 -10.36
N VAL A 238 6.07 -7.41 -11.44
CA VAL A 238 5.42 -6.11 -11.65
C VAL A 238 3.90 -6.26 -11.59
N TYR A 239 3.33 -7.27 -12.26
CA TYR A 239 1.90 -7.56 -12.20
C TYR A 239 1.41 -7.80 -10.76
N LYS A 240 2.08 -8.66 -10.00
CA LYS A 240 1.71 -8.98 -8.61
C LYS A 240 1.82 -7.75 -7.70
N SER A 241 2.85 -6.94 -7.89
CA SER A 241 3.06 -5.70 -7.15
C SER A 241 1.93 -4.70 -7.40
N LEU A 242 1.55 -4.48 -8.67
CA LEU A 242 0.42 -3.60 -9.02
C LEU A 242 -0.89 -4.10 -8.39
N LEU A 243 -1.12 -5.42 -8.39
CA LEU A 243 -2.27 -6.06 -7.74
C LEU A 243 -2.29 -5.82 -6.23
N HIS A 244 -1.15 -6.01 -5.56
CA HIS A 244 -1.03 -5.82 -4.13
C HIS A 244 -1.29 -4.36 -3.71
N TRP A 245 -0.79 -3.39 -4.46
CA TRP A 245 -0.97 -1.97 -4.16
C TRP A 245 -2.34 -1.40 -4.55
N HIS A 246 -3.27 -2.23 -5.05
CA HIS A 246 -4.60 -1.78 -5.48
C HIS A 246 -4.54 -0.57 -6.43
N SER A 247 -3.46 -0.47 -7.23
CA SER A 247 -3.21 0.68 -8.12
C SER A 247 -4.28 0.85 -9.20
N PHE A 248 -5.20 -0.11 -9.29
CA PHE A 248 -6.40 -0.16 -10.13
C PHE A 248 -7.52 0.80 -9.72
N GLU A 249 -7.56 1.21 -8.45
CA GLU A 249 -8.62 2.09 -7.93
C GLU A 249 -8.32 3.57 -8.18
N ALA A 250 -7.05 3.91 -8.41
CA ALA A 250 -6.60 5.29 -8.55
C ALA A 250 -6.86 5.88 -9.96
N GLU A 251 -6.72 5.08 -11.03
CA GLU A 251 -6.90 5.56 -12.40
C GLU A 251 -7.12 4.40 -13.39
N LYS A 252 -8.10 4.51 -14.31
CA LYS A 252 -8.34 3.51 -15.37
C LYS A 252 -7.23 3.58 -16.43
N THR A 253 -6.10 2.93 -16.15
CA THR A 253 -4.97 2.83 -17.07
C THR A 253 -4.95 1.46 -17.77
N ASN A 254 -4.58 1.44 -19.05
CA ASN A 254 -4.50 0.21 -19.86
C ASN A 254 -3.19 -0.58 -19.64
N ILE A 255 -2.32 -0.10 -18.74
CA ILE A 255 -0.98 -0.67 -18.51
C ILE A 255 -1.06 -2.13 -18.04
N PHE A 256 -2.08 -2.47 -17.25
CA PHE A 256 -2.29 -3.81 -16.73
C PHE A 256 -2.60 -4.83 -17.81
N ASP A 257 -3.53 -4.53 -18.70
CA ASP A 257 -3.88 -5.41 -19.82
C ASP A 257 -2.67 -5.66 -20.71
N ARG A 258 -1.82 -4.63 -20.88
CA ARG A 258 -0.56 -4.73 -21.63
C ARG A 258 0.49 -5.59 -20.92
N ILE A 259 0.62 -5.48 -19.59
CA ILE A 259 1.50 -6.36 -18.79
C ILE A 259 1.00 -7.80 -18.84
N ILE A 260 -0.31 -8.05 -18.71
CA ILE A 260 -0.91 -9.39 -18.85
C ILE A 260 -0.61 -9.98 -20.23
N HIS A 261 -0.75 -9.17 -21.28
CA HIS A 261 -0.43 -9.61 -22.65
C HIS A 261 1.04 -10.00 -22.82
N THR A 262 1.93 -9.39 -22.03
CA THR A 262 3.36 -9.74 -22.03
C THR A 262 3.65 -11.04 -21.27
N ILE A 263 2.81 -11.41 -20.29
CA ILE A 263 2.97 -12.63 -19.47
C ILE A 263 2.37 -13.87 -20.14
N ARG A 264 1.33 -13.71 -20.97
CA ARG A 264 0.65 -14.79 -21.70
C ARG A 264 1.42 -15.22 -22.93
#